data_AF-A0A1G9T4N9-F1
#
_entry.id   AF-A0A1G9T4N9-F1
#
_cell.length_a   1.000
_cell.length_b   1.000
_cell.length_c   1.000
_cell.angle_alpha   90.00
_cell.angle_beta   90.00
_cell.angle_gamma   90.00
#
_symmetry.space_group_name_H-M   'P 1'
#
loop_
_entity.id
_entity.type
_entity.pdbx_description
1 polymer ?
#
loop_
_entity_poly.entity_id
_entity_poly.type
_entity_poly.pdbx_seq_one_letter_code
_entity_poly.pdbx_strand_id
1 'polypeptide(L)'
;MSLEKLLKRYYSGNFTWLQIEDAKKEEYKNSLKKEEEFVSLYEFGNELKMDFWHEDDEVNPLEGIIAFKNVMFFAEINRYGTKRFTEMEEQEKRTTIELIITNLDKLEMKPVGYEVKEEGIVLAWYRSPIMDPYTLFNRAITLE
;
A
#
# COMPACT_ATOMS: atom_id res chain seq x y z
N MET A 1 -15.38 8.25 7.88
CA MET A 1 -14.52 7.21 8.49
C MET A 1 -13.09 7.72 8.53
N SER A 2 -12.27 7.43 9.54
CA SER A 2 -10.85 7.85 9.54
C SER A 2 -9.99 6.84 8.79
N LEU A 3 -8.84 7.27 8.25
CA LEU A 3 -7.88 6.38 7.60
C LEU A 3 -7.48 5.23 8.55
N GLU A 4 -7.23 5.51 9.83
CA GLU A 4 -6.93 4.48 10.83
C GLU A 4 -8.04 3.40 10.94
N LYS A 5 -9.32 3.79 10.98
CA LYS A 5 -10.44 2.83 11.05
C LYS A 5 -10.54 1.99 9.78
N LEU A 6 -10.23 2.59 8.64
CA LEU A 6 -10.19 1.88 7.36
C LEU A 6 -9.04 0.87 7.32
N LEU A 7 -7.83 1.27 7.70
CA LEU A 7 -6.68 0.37 7.64
C LEU A 7 -6.85 -0.81 8.63
N LYS A 8 -7.44 -0.58 9.81
CA LYS A 8 -7.86 -1.63 10.74
C LYS A 8 -8.93 -2.58 10.19
N ARG A 9 -9.67 -2.20 9.15
CA ARG A 9 -10.65 -3.09 8.48
C ARG A 9 -9.94 -4.13 7.60
N TYR A 10 -8.83 -3.75 6.97
CA TYR A 10 -8.13 -4.60 6.00
C TYR A 10 -6.94 -5.35 6.62
N TYR A 11 -6.44 -4.87 7.76
CA TYR A 11 -5.32 -5.47 8.48
C TYR A 11 -5.73 -5.82 9.91
N SER A 12 -5.64 -7.10 10.28
CA SER A 12 -6.05 -7.63 11.59
C SER A 12 -4.91 -7.78 12.61
N GLY A 13 -3.67 -7.45 12.23
CA GLY A 13 -2.53 -7.51 13.12
C GLY A 13 -2.43 -6.31 14.08
N ASN A 14 -1.44 -6.38 14.97
CA ASN A 14 -1.20 -5.37 16.01
C ASN A 14 -0.35 -4.22 15.47
N PHE A 15 -0.93 -3.43 14.59
CA PHE A 15 -0.25 -2.28 13.98
C PHE A 15 -0.10 -1.11 14.95
N THR A 16 1.13 -0.63 15.10
CA THR A 16 1.43 0.66 15.72
C THR A 16 1.32 1.75 14.66
N TRP A 17 0.36 2.66 14.84
CA TRP A 17 0.12 3.78 13.94
C TRP A 17 1.13 4.89 14.17
N LEU A 18 1.82 5.30 13.11
CA LEU A 18 2.63 6.52 13.11
C LEU A 18 1.73 7.72 12.79
N GLN A 19 2.22 8.94 13.04
CA GLN A 19 1.46 10.13 12.69
C GLN A 19 1.14 10.14 11.19
N ILE A 20 -0.14 9.95 10.88
CA ILE A 20 -0.64 10.01 9.51
C ILE A 20 -0.72 11.49 9.13
N GLU A 21 0.06 11.87 8.12
CA GLU A 21 0.09 13.21 7.55
C GLU A 21 -1.32 13.67 7.14
N ASP A 22 -1.59 14.97 7.32
CA ASP A 22 -2.91 15.54 7.02
C ASP A 22 -3.26 15.45 5.53
N ALA A 23 -2.26 15.50 4.64
CA ALA A 23 -2.43 15.27 3.21
C ALA A 23 -3.09 13.91 2.91
N LYS A 24 -2.64 12.82 3.57
CA LYS A 24 -3.21 11.48 3.39
C LYS A 24 -4.64 11.37 3.94
N LYS A 25 -4.97 12.14 4.98
CA LYS A 25 -6.34 12.22 5.51
C LYS A 25 -7.27 12.94 4.54
N GLU A 26 -6.83 14.04 3.95
CA GLU A 26 -7.61 14.79 2.94
C GLU A 26 -7.80 13.99 1.66
N GLU A 27 -6.77 13.31 1.17
CA GLU A 27 -6.91 12.39 0.04
C GLU A 27 -7.98 11.34 0.31
N TYR A 28 -7.94 10.72 1.49
CA TYR A 28 -8.94 9.74 1.91
C TYR A 28 -10.36 10.34 1.95
N LYS A 29 -10.54 11.57 2.47
CA LYS A 29 -11.86 12.23 2.48
C LYS A 29 -12.40 12.45 1.07
N ASN A 30 -11.51 12.71 0.12
CA ASN A 30 -11.86 12.95 -1.29
C ASN A 30 -11.96 11.65 -2.12
N SER A 31 -11.92 10.47 -1.47
CA SER A 31 -11.93 9.18 -2.18
C SER A 31 -13.14 9.04 -3.09
N LEU A 32 -14.34 9.37 -2.61
CA LEU A 32 -15.57 9.21 -3.39
C LEU A 32 -15.56 10.06 -4.66
N LYS A 33 -15.10 11.31 -4.55
CA LYS A 33 -14.99 12.21 -5.71
C LYS A 33 -13.98 11.67 -6.73
N LYS A 34 -12.81 11.20 -6.26
CA LYS A 34 -11.83 10.53 -7.13
C LYS A 34 -12.42 9.29 -7.81
N GLU A 35 -13.31 8.56 -7.13
CA GLU A 35 -13.98 7.38 -7.70
C GLU A 35 -14.88 7.77 -8.85
N GLU A 36 -15.72 8.79 -8.64
CA GLU A 36 -16.64 9.31 -9.65
C GLU A 36 -15.86 9.86 -10.85
N GLU A 37 -14.72 10.51 -10.62
CA GLU A 37 -13.81 10.95 -11.67
C GLU A 37 -13.29 9.74 -12.50
N PHE A 38 -12.84 8.65 -11.86
CA PHE A 38 -12.45 7.44 -12.59
C PHE A 38 -13.61 6.79 -13.34
N VAL A 39 -14.78 6.65 -12.70
CA VAL A 39 -15.98 6.06 -13.33
C VAL A 39 -16.42 6.87 -14.56
N SER A 40 -16.37 8.20 -14.48
CA SER A 40 -16.76 9.07 -15.60
C SER A 40 -15.76 9.05 -16.76
N LEU A 41 -14.48 8.75 -16.51
CA LEU A 41 -13.50 8.48 -17.56
C LEU A 41 -13.78 7.13 -18.26
N TYR A 42 -14.33 6.15 -17.54
CA TYR A 42 -14.61 4.80 -18.05
C TYR A 42 -16.10 4.52 -18.21
N GLU A 43 -16.87 5.46 -18.77
CA GLU A 43 -18.31 5.25 -19.05
C GLU A 43 -18.51 3.93 -19.81
N PHE A 44 -19.29 3.03 -19.19
CA PHE A 44 -19.58 1.71 -19.74
C PHE A 44 -20.15 1.82 -21.16
N GLY A 45 -19.36 1.40 -22.15
CA GLY A 45 -19.73 1.39 -23.55
C GLY A 45 -19.00 2.37 -24.47
N ASN A 46 -18.14 3.27 -23.96
CA ASN A 46 -17.38 4.20 -24.83
C ASN A 46 -15.94 3.76 -25.12
N GLU A 47 -15.29 2.95 -24.28
CA GLU A 47 -13.86 2.63 -24.46
C GLU A 47 -13.48 1.15 -24.52
N LEU A 48 -14.45 0.23 -24.49
CA LEU A 48 -14.24 -1.13 -25.01
C LEU A 48 -14.14 -1.12 -26.56
N LYS A 49 -13.54 -0.10 -27.18
CA LYS A 49 -13.33 -0.02 -28.63
C LYS A 49 -12.01 0.65 -29.04
N MET A 50 -11.19 1.11 -28.10
CA MET A 50 -9.85 1.61 -28.44
C MET A 50 -8.80 0.64 -27.90
N ASP A 51 -8.25 -0.14 -28.83
CA ASP A 51 -6.96 -0.82 -28.80
C ASP A 51 -6.76 -2.08 -27.92
N PHE A 52 -7.73 -2.53 -27.13
CA PHE A 52 -7.57 -3.77 -26.32
C PHE A 52 -8.13 -5.05 -26.95
N TRP A 53 -8.82 -4.96 -28.10
CA TRP A 53 -9.40 -6.14 -28.76
C TRP A 53 -8.37 -6.82 -29.65
N HIS A 54 -7.56 -7.68 -29.07
CA HIS A 54 -7.11 -8.85 -29.82
C HIS A 54 -8.35 -9.73 -30.03
N GLU A 55 -8.80 -9.85 -31.28
CA GLU A 55 -10.07 -10.48 -31.68
C GLU A 55 -10.23 -11.96 -31.28
N ASP A 56 -9.25 -12.58 -30.61
CA ASP A 56 -9.21 -14.02 -30.32
C ASP A 56 -9.01 -14.42 -28.83
N ASP A 57 -8.89 -13.47 -27.90
CA ASP A 57 -8.70 -13.82 -26.48
C ASP A 57 -10.02 -13.75 -25.68
N GLU A 58 -10.29 -14.79 -24.88
CA GLU A 58 -11.43 -14.82 -23.94
C GLU A 58 -11.45 -13.52 -23.12
N VAL A 59 -12.57 -12.77 -23.19
CA VAL A 59 -12.74 -11.49 -22.48
C VAL A 59 -12.30 -11.65 -21.02
N ASN A 60 -11.18 -11.01 -20.67
CA ASN A 60 -10.65 -11.09 -19.33
C ASN A 60 -11.50 -10.18 -18.42
N PRO A 61 -12.25 -10.72 -17.45
CA PRO A 61 -13.12 -9.92 -16.59
C PRO A 61 -12.36 -8.89 -15.75
N LEU A 62 -11.03 -9.02 -15.61
CA LEU A 62 -10.19 -8.04 -14.93
C LEU A 62 -10.08 -6.72 -15.71
N GLU A 63 -10.29 -6.72 -17.02
CA GLU A 63 -10.29 -5.50 -17.85
C GLU A 63 -11.48 -4.58 -17.55
N GLY A 64 -12.55 -5.13 -16.98
CA GLY A 64 -13.70 -4.35 -16.50
C GLY A 64 -13.45 -3.67 -15.14
N ILE A 65 -12.31 -3.91 -14.49
CA ILE A 65 -11.97 -3.28 -13.21
C ILE A 65 -11.34 -1.92 -13.48
N ILE A 66 -12.10 -0.87 -13.19
CA ILE A 66 -11.68 0.52 -13.44
C ILE A 66 -10.84 1.12 -12.29
N ALA A 67 -10.95 0.56 -11.07
CA ALA A 67 -10.27 1.12 -9.91
C ALA A 67 -10.12 0.11 -8.75
N PHE A 68 -8.97 0.19 -8.08
CA PHE A 68 -8.73 -0.38 -6.76
C PHE A 68 -8.89 0.67 -5.67
N LYS A 69 -9.48 0.26 -4.54
CA LYS A 69 -9.68 1.13 -3.39
C LYS A 69 -8.70 0.80 -2.28
N ASN A 70 -8.27 1.83 -1.55
CA ASN A 70 -7.49 1.75 -0.33
C ASN A 70 -6.17 0.99 -0.51
N VAL A 71 -5.43 1.36 -1.54
CA VAL A 71 -4.19 0.70 -1.90
C VAL A 71 -3.13 0.96 -0.84
N MET A 72 -2.61 -0.13 -0.29
CA MET A 72 -1.54 -0.16 0.68
C MET A 72 -0.37 -0.97 0.17
N PHE A 73 0.82 -0.61 0.61
CA PHE A 73 2.02 -1.41 0.44
C PHE A 73 2.54 -1.86 1.80
N PHE A 74 3.01 -3.10 1.84
CA PHE A 74 3.66 -3.68 3.01
C PHE A 74 5.06 -4.11 2.62
N ALA A 75 6.02 -3.90 3.52
CA ALA A 75 7.36 -4.45 3.40
C ALA A 75 7.76 -5.07 4.73
N GLU A 76 8.62 -6.07 4.68
CA GLU A 76 9.13 -6.75 5.87
C GLU A 76 10.64 -6.57 5.99
N ILE A 77 11.07 -6.19 7.19
CA ILE A 77 12.47 -6.17 7.60
C ILE A 77 12.69 -7.38 8.50
N ASN A 78 13.39 -8.41 8.01
CA ASN A 78 13.73 -9.60 8.79
C ASN A 78 15.24 -9.75 9.04
N ARG A 79 16.04 -8.79 8.56
CA ARG A 79 17.50 -8.75 8.66
C ARG A 79 17.97 -7.36 9.05
N TYR A 80 19.07 -7.31 9.80
CA TYR A 80 19.85 -6.10 10.03
C TYR A 80 21.32 -6.37 9.71
N GLY A 81 21.85 -5.67 8.72
CA GLY A 81 23.11 -6.05 8.08
C GLY A 81 23.03 -7.47 7.53
N THR A 82 23.96 -8.33 7.93
CA THR A 82 24.06 -9.72 7.45
C THR A 82 23.31 -10.73 8.33
N LYS A 83 22.79 -10.35 9.50
CA LYS A 83 22.10 -11.27 10.42
C LYS A 83 20.58 -11.20 10.28
N ARG A 84 19.89 -12.34 10.36
CA ARG A 84 18.43 -12.40 10.56
C ARG A 84 18.07 -12.11 12.01
N PHE A 85 16.87 -11.60 12.25
CA PHE A 85 16.37 -11.43 13.62
C PHE A 85 16.23 -12.76 14.38
N THR A 86 15.97 -13.85 13.67
CA THR A 86 15.91 -15.21 14.25
C THR A 86 17.29 -15.77 14.63
N GLU A 87 18.37 -15.15 14.15
CA GLU A 87 19.76 -15.53 14.43
C GLU A 87 20.37 -14.65 15.55
N MET A 88 19.64 -13.66 16.05
CA MET A 88 20.11 -12.73 17.07
C MET A 88 19.72 -13.22 18.47
N GLU A 89 20.59 -12.95 19.44
CA GLU A 89 20.25 -13.06 20.85
C GLU A 89 19.14 -12.06 21.20
N GLU A 90 18.24 -12.42 22.13
CA GLU A 90 17.04 -11.63 22.44
C GLU A 90 17.33 -10.16 22.76
N GLN A 91 18.39 -9.88 23.53
CA GLN A 91 18.77 -8.51 23.86
C GLN A 91 19.31 -7.73 22.65
N GLU A 92 20.07 -8.38 21.77
CA GLU A 92 20.58 -7.80 20.52
C GLU A 92 19.40 -7.48 19.57
N LYS A 93 18.49 -8.45 19.41
CA LYS A 93 17.27 -8.32 18.61
C LYS A 93 16.42 -7.14 19.08
N ARG A 94 16.13 -7.07 20.39
CA ARG A 94 15.34 -5.98 20.98
C ARG A 94 15.96 -4.61 20.72
N THR A 95 17.26 -4.47 21.00
CA THR A 95 17.99 -3.20 20.81
C THR A 95 17.98 -2.79 19.33
N THR A 96 18.12 -3.75 18.43
CA THR A 96 18.09 -3.53 16.97
C THR A 96 16.70 -3.09 16.50
N ILE A 97 15.64 -3.75 16.96
CA ILE A 97 14.25 -3.38 16.64
C ILE A 97 13.93 -1.96 17.12
N GLU A 98 14.31 -1.63 18.37
CA GLU A 98 14.12 -0.28 18.94
C GLU A 98 14.86 0.78 18.10
N LEU A 99 16.09 0.49 17.66
CA LEU A 99 16.85 1.37 16.79
C LEU A 99 16.16 1.60 15.44
N ILE A 100 15.69 0.54 14.78
CA ILE A 100 14.99 0.63 13.49
C ILE A 100 13.74 1.49 13.63
N ILE A 101 12.88 1.20 14.61
CA ILE A 101 11.61 1.90 14.84
C ILE A 101 11.86 3.40 15.06
N THR A 102 12.85 3.75 15.87
CA THR A 102 13.18 5.15 16.20
C THR A 102 13.68 5.94 14.99
N ASN A 103 14.09 5.28 13.92
CA ASN A 103 14.64 5.90 12.71
C ASN A 103 13.74 5.74 11.47
N LEU A 104 12.51 5.23 11.60
CA LEU A 104 11.58 5.06 10.47
C LEU A 104 11.22 6.40 9.80
N ASP A 105 11.31 7.50 10.53
CA ASP A 105 11.06 8.86 10.03
C ASP A 105 12.14 9.36 9.06
N LYS A 106 13.31 8.70 9.02
CA LYS A 106 14.42 9.00 8.11
C LYS A 106 14.26 8.34 6.73
N LEU A 107 13.28 7.46 6.55
CA LEU A 107 12.96 6.91 5.23
C LEU A 107 12.43 8.03 4.33
N GLU A 108 12.83 8.02 3.06
CA GLU A 108 12.37 8.99 2.05
C GLU A 108 10.85 9.03 1.98
N MET A 109 10.22 7.86 2.01
CA MET A 109 8.79 7.72 2.17
C MET A 109 8.45 7.20 3.56
N LYS A 110 7.78 8.03 4.37
CA LYS A 110 7.39 7.66 5.74
C LYS A 110 6.25 6.64 5.78
N PRO A 111 6.41 5.52 6.52
CA PRO A 111 5.34 4.55 6.72
C PRO A 111 4.20 5.16 7.54
N VAL A 112 2.98 4.67 7.33
CA VAL A 112 1.81 5.04 8.16
C VAL A 112 1.74 4.23 9.45
N GLY A 113 2.54 3.17 9.56
CA GLY A 113 2.68 2.38 10.78
C GLY A 113 3.61 1.20 10.58
N TYR A 114 3.78 0.44 11.66
CA TYR A 114 4.56 -0.80 11.67
C TYR A 114 3.97 -1.84 12.63
N GLU A 115 4.37 -3.09 12.48
CA GLU A 115 4.13 -4.16 13.44
C GLU A 115 5.42 -4.95 13.66
N VAL A 116 5.75 -5.19 14.92
CA VAL A 116 6.84 -6.09 15.30
C VAL A 116 6.28 -7.50 15.42
N LYS A 117 6.84 -8.42 14.64
CA LYS A 117 6.56 -9.85 14.66
C LYS A 117 7.78 -10.61 15.19
N GLU A 118 7.59 -11.92 15.42
CA GLU A 118 8.67 -12.78 15.92
C GLU A 118 9.90 -12.77 15.01
N GLU A 119 9.70 -12.79 13.69
CA GLU A 119 10.79 -12.92 12.71
C GLU A 119 11.17 -11.60 12.01
N GLY A 120 10.43 -10.52 12.26
CA GLY A 120 10.54 -9.32 11.43
C GLY A 120 9.77 -8.11 11.93
N ILE A 121 9.97 -6.98 11.25
CA ILE A 121 9.16 -5.77 11.38
C ILE A 121 8.42 -5.59 10.06
N VAL A 122 7.09 -5.56 10.09
CA VAL A 122 6.27 -5.22 8.94
C VAL A 122 6.03 -3.71 8.94
N LEU A 123 6.41 -3.03 7.88
CA LEU A 123 6.11 -1.62 7.64
C LEU A 123 4.94 -1.51 6.67
N ALA A 124 4.09 -0.49 6.82
CA ALA A 124 3.04 -0.21 5.86
C ALA A 124 3.02 1.23 5.39
N TRP A 125 2.66 1.41 4.13
CA TRP A 125 2.43 2.70 3.50
C TRP A 125 1.02 2.74 2.93
N TYR A 126 0.38 3.89 3.10
CA TYR A 126 -0.85 4.21 2.41
C TYR A 126 -0.52 4.92 1.11
N ARG A 127 -0.86 4.30 -0.03
CA ARG A 127 -0.52 4.82 -1.36
C ARG A 127 -1.61 5.70 -1.93
N SER A 128 -2.85 5.21 -1.94
CA SER A 128 -3.98 5.98 -2.45
C SER A 128 -5.31 5.42 -1.96
N PRO A 129 -6.32 6.27 -1.74
CA PRO A 129 -7.69 5.82 -1.57
C PRO A 129 -8.26 5.15 -2.81
N ILE A 130 -7.87 5.59 -4.01
CA ILE A 130 -8.33 5.06 -5.29
C ILE A 130 -7.20 5.12 -6.31
N MET A 131 -6.99 4.04 -7.04
CA MET A 131 -5.95 3.92 -8.06
C MET A 131 -6.45 3.02 -9.18
N ASP A 132 -6.27 3.41 -10.44
CA ASP A 132 -6.53 2.52 -11.56
C ASP A 132 -5.52 1.35 -11.56
N PRO A 133 -5.93 0.15 -12.00
CA PRO A 133 -5.04 -1.01 -12.00
C PRO A 133 -3.76 -0.80 -12.81
N TYR A 134 -3.82 -0.10 -13.95
CA TYR A 134 -2.65 0.16 -14.79
C TYR A 134 -1.58 0.98 -14.08
N THR A 135 -1.96 2.04 -13.36
CA THR A 135 -1.04 2.84 -12.55
C THR A 135 -0.41 2.01 -11.44
N LEU A 136 -1.17 1.11 -10.81
CA LEU A 136 -0.63 0.22 -9.79
C LEU A 136 0.44 -0.72 -10.37
N PHE A 137 0.16 -1.34 -11.51
CA PHE A 137 1.05 -2.31 -12.15
C PHE A 137 2.26 -1.66 -12.83
N ASN A 138 2.10 -0.52 -13.51
CA ASN A 138 3.22 0.18 -14.17
C ASN A 138 4.16 0.86 -13.16
N ARG A 139 3.63 1.40 -12.04
CA ARG A 139 4.48 1.98 -10.98
C ARG A 139 5.10 0.94 -10.05
N ALA A 140 4.65 -0.31 -10.09
CA ALA A 140 5.35 -1.41 -9.43
C ALA A 140 6.62 -1.83 -10.19
N ILE A 141 6.70 -1.53 -11.49
CA ILE A 141 7.81 -1.90 -12.38
C ILE A 141 8.86 -0.78 -12.48
N THR A 142 8.49 0.48 -12.23
CA THR A 142 9.41 1.62 -12.22
C THR A 142 9.80 2.01 -10.79
N LEU A 143 10.80 1.31 -10.25
CA LEU A 143 11.67 1.80 -9.18
C LEU A 143 12.88 2.50 -9.81
N GLU A 144 12.64 3.58 -10.57
CA GLU A 144 13.67 4.51 -11.05
C GLU A 144 13.38 5.93 -10.55
#